data_AF-A0A2S5CVL1-F1
#
_entry.id   AF-A0A2S5CVL1-F1
#
_cell.length_a   1.000
_cell.length_b   1.000
_cell.length_c   1.000
_cell.angle_alpha   90.00
_cell.angle_beta   90.00
_cell.angle_gamma   90.00
#
_symmetry.space_group_name_H-M   'P 1'
#
loop_
_entity.id
_entity.type
_entity.pdbx_description
1 polymer ?
#
loop_
_entity_poly.entity_id
_entity_poly.type
_entity_poly.pdbx_seq_one_letter_code
_entity_poly.pdbx_strand_id
1 'polypeptide(L)'
;MIVGQVGNVSDFFCYEMTSMFADYTYSINVYVPQGEAPKEGFPVIYVLDGSSYFQYVKEAVRLQSRNALKTGVLPAIVVGIGHRADMHERRFYDFTAPAETYSYPARFKGKGYHQHGGAENFSRFLQEELKPQLYAQFHVNKQQHTLFGHSLAGYFALWQLLNDKDRFQHYIAISPSIWWNEHELFGRVKAFIEAHQHVKETIFIGVGELETFMVEDARQMAEQLEQVMDIVFYEALSENHASVVPTVMSRAIRYVYKN
;
A
#
# COMPACT_ATOMS: atom_id res chain seq x y z
N MET A 1 -14.79 -3.52 48.46
CA MET A 1 -13.65 -2.68 48.07
C MET A 1 -13.61 -2.67 46.56
N ILE A 2 -13.85 -1.50 45.98
CA ILE A 2 -13.74 -1.13 44.56
C ILE A 2 -12.31 -1.49 44.10
N VAL A 3 -12.06 -2.03 42.90
CA VAL A 3 -11.79 -1.25 41.67
C VAL A 3 -12.21 -2.03 40.41
N GLY A 4 -13.02 -1.40 39.56
CA GLY A 4 -13.37 -1.88 38.22
C GLY A 4 -12.37 -1.43 37.15
N GLN A 5 -12.88 -1.30 35.91
CA GLN A 5 -12.25 -0.79 34.65
C GLN A 5 -11.71 -1.89 33.72
N VAL A 6 -11.93 -1.90 32.39
CA VAL A 6 -12.64 -1.03 31.42
C VAL A 6 -13.28 -1.96 30.38
N GLY A 7 -14.42 -1.59 29.81
CA GLY A 7 -15.08 -2.37 28.75
C GLY A 7 -14.16 -2.68 27.56
N ASN A 8 -14.23 -3.91 27.06
CA ASN A 8 -13.62 -4.33 25.80
C ASN A 8 -14.21 -3.52 24.65
N VAL A 9 -13.59 -2.40 24.29
CA VAL A 9 -13.81 -1.78 22.98
C VAL A 9 -13.15 -2.70 21.95
N SER A 10 -13.90 -3.07 20.91
CA SER A 10 -13.37 -3.86 19.79
C SER A 10 -12.12 -3.16 19.23
N ASP A 11 -11.03 -3.90 19.05
CA ASP A 11 -9.80 -3.43 18.40
C ASP A 11 -9.94 -3.39 16.87
N PHE A 12 -11.13 -3.74 16.37
CA PHE A 12 -11.47 -3.87 14.98
C PHE A 12 -12.80 -3.17 14.66
N PHE A 13 -12.81 -2.41 13.56
CA PHE A 13 -13.95 -1.67 13.05
C PHE A 13 -14.09 -1.91 11.54
N CYS A 14 -15.32 -1.99 11.06
CA CYS A 14 -15.64 -2.03 9.63
C CYS A 14 -16.76 -1.02 9.35
N TYR A 15 -16.57 -0.19 8.33
CA TYR A 15 -17.58 0.76 7.86
C TYR A 15 -17.46 0.99 6.36
N GLU A 16 -18.52 1.51 5.75
CA GLU A 16 -18.47 2.00 4.38
C GLU A 16 -18.16 3.51 4.38
N MET A 17 -17.36 3.96 3.41
CA MET A 17 -17.02 5.37 3.23
C MET A 17 -17.23 5.78 1.78
N THR A 18 -18.14 6.71 1.55
CA THR A 18 -18.38 7.29 0.23
C THR A 18 -17.43 8.47 -0.01
N SER A 19 -16.62 8.35 -1.05
CA SER A 19 -15.70 9.37 -1.53
C SER A 19 -16.42 10.32 -2.48
N MET A 20 -16.21 11.62 -2.30
CA MET A 20 -16.64 12.63 -3.27
C MET A 20 -15.64 12.73 -4.43
N PHE A 21 -14.35 12.54 -4.17
CA PHE A 21 -13.33 12.61 -5.23
C PHE A 21 -13.38 11.44 -6.19
N ALA A 22 -13.65 10.24 -5.67
CA ALA A 22 -13.67 9.03 -6.46
C ALA A 22 -15.07 8.60 -6.90
N ASP A 23 -16.11 9.33 -6.47
CA ASP A 23 -17.54 9.02 -6.69
C ASP A 23 -17.84 7.53 -6.44
N TYR A 24 -17.50 7.06 -5.24
CA TYR A 24 -17.54 5.64 -4.91
C TYR A 24 -17.57 5.36 -3.43
N THR A 25 -18.16 4.23 -3.06
CA THR A 25 -18.19 3.76 -1.67
C THR A 25 -17.19 2.63 -1.47
N TYR A 26 -16.18 2.86 -0.64
CA TYR A 26 -15.20 1.86 -0.23
C TYR A 26 -15.60 1.17 1.07
N SER A 27 -15.22 -0.09 1.23
CA SER A 27 -15.27 -0.79 2.52
C SER A 27 -13.96 -0.55 3.28
N ILE A 28 -14.05 0.08 4.45
CA ILE A 28 -12.91 0.42 5.29
C ILE A 28 -12.86 -0.48 6.51
N ASN A 29 -11.78 -1.23 6.62
CA ASN A 29 -11.49 -2.10 7.75
C ASN A 29 -10.36 -1.47 8.56
N VAL A 30 -10.55 -1.25 9.86
CA VAL A 30 -9.54 -0.62 10.73
C VAL A 30 -9.22 -1.55 11.88
N TYR A 31 -7.94 -1.82 12.08
CA TYR A 31 -7.39 -2.42 13.28
C TYR A 31 -6.60 -1.39 14.05
N VAL A 32 -6.86 -1.27 15.35
CA VAL A 32 -6.12 -0.40 16.27
C VAL A 32 -5.44 -1.26 17.33
N PRO A 33 -4.11 -1.18 17.49
CA PRO A 33 -3.42 -1.93 18.53
C PRO A 33 -3.98 -1.63 19.93
N GLN A 34 -4.09 -2.66 20.75
CA GLN A 34 -4.42 -2.50 22.16
C GLN A 34 -3.23 -1.93 22.94
N GLY A 35 -3.51 -1.08 23.92
CA GLY A 35 -2.50 -0.45 24.77
C GLY A 35 -2.46 1.07 24.61
N GLU A 36 -1.52 1.70 25.31
CA GLU A 36 -1.30 3.14 25.21
C GLU A 36 -0.64 3.49 23.87
N ALA A 37 -1.19 4.48 23.17
CA ALA A 37 -0.59 4.98 21.95
C ALA A 37 0.78 5.62 22.26
N PRO A 38 1.79 5.48 21.37
CA PRO A 38 3.02 6.24 21.49
C PRO A 38 2.72 7.75 21.56
N LYS A 39 3.61 8.53 22.17
CA LYS A 39 3.45 9.99 22.30
C LYS A 39 3.18 10.68 20.97
N GLU A 40 3.91 10.30 19.92
CA GLU A 40 3.75 10.83 18.57
C GLU A 40 2.59 10.19 17.79
N GLY A 41 1.90 9.21 18.38
CA GLY A 41 0.81 8.44 17.77
C GLY A 41 1.26 7.11 17.17
N PHE A 42 0.29 6.28 16.79
CA PHE A 42 0.56 5.02 16.09
C PHE A 42 0.95 5.28 14.63
N PRO A 43 1.98 4.59 14.11
CA PRO A 43 2.15 4.43 12.66
C PRO A 43 0.90 3.83 12.02
N VAL A 44 0.68 4.10 10.73
CA VAL A 44 -0.49 3.60 9.99
C VAL A 44 -0.07 2.89 8.71
N ILE A 45 -0.55 1.65 8.50
CA ILE A 45 -0.40 0.91 7.24
C ILE A 45 -1.73 0.92 6.49
N TYR A 46 -1.74 1.56 5.32
CA TYR A 46 -2.85 1.58 4.37
C TYR A 46 -2.69 0.41 3.40
N VAL A 47 -3.63 -0.53 3.45
CA VAL A 47 -3.61 -1.80 2.72
C VAL A 47 -4.63 -1.73 1.59
N LEU A 48 -4.13 -1.53 0.37
CA LEU A 48 -4.93 -1.60 -0.85
C LEU A 48 -5.36 -3.05 -1.13
N ASP A 49 -6.43 -3.20 -1.92
CA ASP A 49 -7.14 -4.48 -2.07
C ASP A 49 -7.46 -5.08 -0.68
N GLY A 50 -7.94 -4.24 0.24
CA GLY A 50 -8.11 -4.54 1.66
C GLY A 50 -9.01 -5.74 1.93
N SER A 51 -9.98 -6.01 1.06
CA SER A 51 -10.82 -7.22 1.11
C SER A 51 -10.01 -8.52 0.99
N SER A 52 -8.83 -8.49 0.37
CA SER A 52 -7.92 -9.63 0.23
C SER A 52 -6.82 -9.65 1.29
N TYR A 53 -6.20 -8.50 1.57
CA TYR A 53 -4.93 -8.47 2.32
C TYR A 53 -5.02 -7.91 3.74
N PHE A 54 -6.13 -7.25 4.13
CA PHE A 54 -6.25 -6.61 5.44
C PHE A 54 -5.98 -7.58 6.59
N GLN A 55 -6.65 -8.74 6.60
CA GLN A 55 -6.51 -9.71 7.70
C GLN A 55 -5.07 -10.18 7.82
N TYR A 56 -4.42 -10.43 6.69
CA TYR A 56 -3.05 -10.92 6.67
C TYR A 56 -2.06 -9.89 7.23
N VAL A 57 -2.12 -8.65 6.75
CA VAL A 57 -1.26 -7.56 7.23
C VAL A 57 -1.52 -7.26 8.70
N LYS A 58 -2.79 -7.18 9.10
CA LYS A 58 -3.22 -6.99 10.49
C LYS A 58 -2.59 -8.03 11.41
N GLU A 59 -2.71 -9.31 11.06
CA GLU A 59 -2.18 -10.41 11.88
C GLU A 59 -0.64 -10.40 11.93
N ALA A 60 0.02 -10.07 10.82
CA ALA A 60 1.48 -9.92 10.79
C ALA A 60 1.96 -8.82 11.75
N VAL A 61 1.30 -7.66 11.78
CA VAL A 61 1.58 -6.57 12.73
C VAL A 61 1.26 -7.01 14.15
N ARG A 62 0.05 -7.52 14.41
CA ARG A 62 -0.41 -7.90 15.76
C ARG A 62 0.49 -8.94 16.41
N LEU A 63 0.91 -9.96 15.66
CA LEU A 63 1.75 -11.04 16.20
C LEU A 63 3.18 -10.58 16.45
N GLN A 64 3.78 -9.83 15.52
CA GLN A 64 5.18 -9.41 15.64
C GLN A 64 5.39 -8.27 16.63
N SER A 65 4.43 -7.34 16.74
CA SER A 65 4.55 -6.19 17.65
C SER A 65 4.49 -6.54 19.14
N ARG A 66 4.00 -7.74 19.50
CA ARG A 66 4.05 -8.26 20.88
C ARG A 66 5.46 -8.31 21.47
N ASN A 67 6.48 -8.44 20.61
CA ASN A 67 7.88 -8.37 21.01
C ASN A 67 8.66 -7.49 20.03
N ALA A 68 8.22 -6.23 19.91
CA ALA A 68 8.79 -5.24 18.99
C ALA A 68 10.32 -5.13 19.09
N LEU A 69 10.89 -5.24 20.30
CA LEU A 69 12.35 -5.22 20.51
C LEU A 69 13.09 -6.35 19.78
N LYS A 70 12.49 -7.54 19.64
CA LYS A 70 13.08 -8.67 18.91
C LYS A 70 12.71 -8.69 17.44
N THR A 71 11.47 -8.32 17.11
CA THR A 71 10.93 -8.44 15.76
C THR A 71 11.24 -7.23 14.89
N GLY A 72 11.49 -6.06 15.49
CA GLY A 72 11.62 -4.80 14.77
C GLY A 72 10.29 -4.30 14.18
N VAL A 73 9.15 -4.81 14.64
CA VAL A 73 7.82 -4.38 14.18
C VAL A 73 7.13 -3.62 15.31
N LEU A 74 6.80 -2.36 15.07
CA LEU A 74 6.06 -1.53 16.02
C LEU A 74 4.55 -1.87 16.01
N PRO A 75 3.82 -1.70 17.13
CA PRO A 75 2.37 -1.67 17.09
C PRO A 75 1.90 -0.55 16.15
N ALA A 76 1.02 -0.88 15.20
CA ALA A 76 0.54 0.07 14.20
C ALA A 76 -0.93 -0.14 13.86
N ILE A 77 -1.61 0.96 13.52
CA ILE A 77 -2.96 0.92 12.96
C ILE A 77 -2.87 0.33 11.56
N VAL A 78 -3.73 -0.64 11.25
CA VAL A 78 -3.84 -1.21 9.89
C VAL A 78 -5.19 -0.82 9.32
N VAL A 79 -5.20 -0.25 8.13
CA VAL A 79 -6.41 0.23 7.45
C VAL A 79 -6.53 -0.48 6.11
N GLY A 80 -7.48 -1.39 5.98
CA GLY A 80 -7.80 -2.06 4.71
C GLY A 80 -8.80 -1.25 3.90
N ILE A 81 -8.44 -0.93 2.66
CA ILE A 81 -9.29 -0.23 1.70
C ILE A 81 -9.78 -1.24 0.66
N GLY A 82 -11.01 -1.70 0.83
CA GLY A 82 -11.67 -2.66 -0.07
C GLY A 82 -12.64 -1.98 -1.02
N HIS A 83 -12.76 -2.57 -2.21
CA HIS A 83 -13.86 -2.30 -3.14
C HIS A 83 -15.05 -3.22 -2.87
N ARG A 84 -16.21 -2.88 -3.46
CA ARG A 84 -17.48 -3.63 -3.33
C ARG A 84 -17.58 -4.71 -4.42
N ALA A 85 -18.79 -5.06 -4.84
CA ALA A 85 -19.05 -6.15 -5.79
C ALA A 85 -18.39 -5.96 -7.17
N ASP A 86 -18.15 -4.71 -7.57
CA ASP A 86 -17.50 -4.31 -8.83
C ASP A 86 -15.97 -4.21 -8.73
N MET A 87 -15.37 -4.73 -7.65
CA MET A 87 -13.93 -4.68 -7.38
C MET A 87 -13.05 -4.97 -8.59
N HIS A 88 -13.39 -5.99 -9.39
CA HIS A 88 -12.60 -6.37 -10.56
C HIS A 88 -12.43 -5.23 -11.56
N GLU A 89 -13.46 -4.44 -11.82
CA GLU A 89 -13.40 -3.30 -12.74
C GLU A 89 -12.89 -2.06 -12.01
N ARG A 90 -13.43 -1.81 -10.81
CA ARG A 90 -13.16 -0.61 -10.05
C ARG A 90 -11.68 -0.44 -9.70
N ARG A 91 -11.00 -1.52 -9.33
CA ARG A 91 -9.56 -1.46 -9.02
C ARG A 91 -8.71 -1.10 -10.23
N PHE A 92 -9.14 -1.45 -11.45
CA PHE A 92 -8.45 -1.02 -12.67
C PHE A 92 -8.61 0.48 -12.87
N TYR A 93 -9.78 1.04 -12.57
CA TYR A 93 -9.96 2.48 -12.54
C TYR A 93 -9.08 3.14 -11.48
N ASP A 94 -9.27 2.82 -10.20
CA ASP A 94 -8.64 3.53 -9.08
C ASP A 94 -7.10 3.43 -9.06
N PHE A 95 -6.52 2.33 -9.54
CA PHE A 95 -5.08 2.09 -9.40
C PHE A 95 -4.25 2.49 -10.62
N THR A 96 -4.86 2.85 -11.75
CA THR A 96 -4.11 3.17 -12.97
C THR A 96 -4.04 4.66 -13.23
N ALA A 97 -2.88 5.12 -13.71
CA ALA A 97 -2.65 6.53 -13.99
C ALA A 97 -3.55 7.03 -15.12
N PRO A 98 -3.98 8.31 -15.08
CA PRO A 98 -4.68 8.90 -16.21
C PRO A 98 -3.78 8.94 -17.45
N ALA A 99 -4.31 8.46 -18.57
CA ALA A 99 -3.67 8.49 -19.88
C ALA A 99 -4.73 8.69 -20.98
N GLU A 100 -4.31 9.23 -22.14
CA GLU A 100 -5.19 9.39 -23.30
C GLU A 100 -5.61 8.04 -23.89
N THR A 101 -4.69 7.07 -23.86
CA THR A 101 -4.92 5.70 -24.33
C THR A 101 -4.32 4.70 -23.36
N TYR A 102 -4.86 3.48 -23.35
CA TYR A 102 -4.44 2.39 -22.48
C TYR A 102 -4.06 1.17 -23.31
N SER A 103 -2.82 0.71 -23.15
CA SER A 103 -2.29 -0.48 -23.81
C SER A 103 -1.95 -1.58 -22.80
N TYR A 104 -2.61 -2.74 -22.92
CA TYR A 104 -2.39 -3.86 -22.01
C TYR A 104 -2.63 -5.22 -22.70
N PRO A 105 -2.07 -6.32 -22.15
CA PRO A 105 -2.10 -7.63 -22.79
C PRO A 105 -3.52 -8.10 -23.15
N ALA A 106 -3.65 -8.74 -24.31
CA ALA A 106 -4.93 -9.22 -24.85
C ALA A 106 -5.71 -10.13 -23.88
N ARG A 107 -5.02 -10.87 -22.99
CA ARG A 107 -5.64 -11.72 -21.95
C ARG A 107 -6.51 -10.95 -20.95
N PHE A 108 -6.39 -9.63 -20.89
CA PHE A 108 -7.22 -8.74 -20.08
C PHE A 108 -8.30 -8.03 -20.91
N LYS A 109 -8.20 -8.03 -22.24
CA LYS A 109 -9.22 -7.44 -23.12
C LYS A 109 -10.50 -8.26 -23.05
N GLY A 110 -11.66 -7.59 -22.99
CA GLY A 110 -12.98 -8.22 -22.95
C GLY A 110 -13.42 -8.75 -21.57
N LYS A 111 -12.67 -8.43 -20.50
CA LYS A 111 -12.98 -8.84 -19.11
C LYS A 111 -13.69 -7.77 -18.26
N GLY A 112 -14.32 -6.78 -18.87
CA GLY A 112 -15.03 -5.71 -18.15
C GLY A 112 -14.17 -4.52 -17.71
N TYR A 113 -12.85 -4.53 -17.98
CA TYR A 113 -11.95 -3.41 -17.63
C TYR A 113 -12.11 -2.26 -18.64
N HIS A 114 -13.22 -1.54 -18.54
CA HIS A 114 -13.58 -0.44 -19.44
C HIS A 114 -13.14 0.93 -18.92
N GLN A 115 -12.93 1.04 -17.61
CA GLN A 115 -12.54 2.28 -16.94
C GLN A 115 -11.14 2.15 -16.33
N HIS A 116 -10.30 3.15 -16.59
CA HIS A 116 -8.92 3.28 -16.15
C HIS A 116 -8.65 4.76 -15.82
N GLY A 117 -7.52 5.07 -15.19
CA GLY A 117 -7.08 6.45 -15.02
C GLY A 117 -7.58 7.17 -13.78
N GLY A 118 -8.15 6.45 -12.82
CA GLY A 118 -8.71 6.98 -11.59
C GLY A 118 -7.69 7.26 -10.48
N ALA A 119 -6.40 7.02 -10.70
CA ALA A 119 -5.37 7.13 -9.67
C ALA A 119 -5.32 8.51 -8.98
N GLU A 120 -5.55 9.60 -9.69
CA GLU A 120 -5.60 10.93 -9.07
C GLU A 120 -6.78 11.06 -8.12
N ASN A 121 -7.98 10.66 -8.54
CA ASN A 121 -9.18 10.71 -7.72
C ASN A 121 -9.06 9.79 -6.49
N PHE A 122 -8.50 8.60 -6.66
CA PHE A 122 -8.26 7.68 -5.56
C PHE A 122 -7.19 8.21 -4.59
N SER A 123 -6.11 8.84 -5.09
CA SER A 123 -5.14 9.53 -4.25
C SER A 123 -5.81 10.62 -3.40
N ARG A 124 -6.68 11.44 -4.00
CA ARG A 124 -7.42 12.47 -3.27
C ARG A 124 -8.34 11.88 -2.20
N PHE A 125 -9.04 10.79 -2.50
CA PHE A 125 -9.78 10.04 -1.48
C PHE A 125 -8.90 9.65 -0.28
N LEU A 126 -7.73 9.06 -0.53
CA LEU A 126 -6.82 8.65 0.55
C LEU A 126 -6.34 9.83 1.40
N GLN A 127 -6.00 10.95 0.77
CA GLN A 127 -5.32 12.09 1.40
C GLN A 127 -6.27 13.13 1.99
N GLU A 128 -7.34 13.46 1.28
CA GLU A 128 -8.25 14.55 1.62
C GLU A 128 -9.50 14.06 2.36
N GLU A 129 -9.79 12.76 2.34
CA GLU A 129 -10.98 12.20 2.99
C GLU A 129 -10.62 11.15 4.05
N LEU A 130 -10.01 10.03 3.65
CA LEU A 130 -9.77 8.89 4.56
C LEU A 130 -8.78 9.22 5.68
N LYS A 131 -7.60 9.78 5.34
CA LYS A 131 -6.59 10.20 6.32
C LYS A 131 -7.16 11.18 7.37
N PRO A 132 -7.79 12.30 6.98
CA PRO A 132 -8.41 13.22 7.93
C PRO A 132 -9.43 12.57 8.85
N GLN A 133 -10.28 11.67 8.32
CA GLN A 133 -11.24 10.94 9.14
C GLN A 133 -10.56 10.07 10.20
N LEU A 134 -9.50 9.33 9.82
CA LEU A 134 -8.73 8.51 10.77
C LEU A 134 -8.04 9.38 11.84
N TYR A 135 -7.53 10.55 11.47
CA TYR A 135 -6.85 11.46 12.40
C TYR A 135 -7.80 12.08 13.42
N ALA A 136 -9.08 12.22 13.08
CA ALA A 136 -10.10 12.69 14.01
C ALA A 136 -10.49 11.62 15.04
N GLN A 137 -10.27 10.34 14.73
CA GLN A 137 -10.72 9.21 15.54
C GLN A 137 -9.59 8.58 16.37
N PHE A 138 -8.35 8.62 15.87
CA PHE A 138 -7.23 7.90 16.46
C PHE A 138 -6.00 8.79 16.65
N HIS A 139 -5.20 8.49 17.68
CA HIS A 139 -3.91 9.15 17.90
C HIS A 139 -2.87 8.58 16.93
N VAL A 140 -2.73 9.22 15.77
CA VAL A 140 -1.88 8.78 14.65
C VAL A 140 -0.57 9.56 14.58
N ASN A 141 0.50 8.87 14.19
CA ASN A 141 1.74 9.52 13.81
C ASN A 141 1.68 9.92 12.35
N LYS A 142 1.49 11.23 12.11
CA LYS A 142 1.31 11.80 10.76
C LYS A 142 2.56 11.70 9.88
N GLN A 143 3.70 11.31 10.45
CA GLN A 143 5.00 11.15 9.79
C GLN A 143 5.37 9.68 9.58
N GLN A 144 4.48 8.73 9.86
CA GLN A 144 4.76 7.29 9.79
C GLN A 144 3.62 6.55 9.09
N HIS A 145 3.34 6.93 7.85
CA HIS A 145 2.34 6.28 7.01
C HIS A 145 3.00 5.38 5.97
N THR A 146 2.50 4.15 5.88
CA THR A 146 2.90 3.16 4.88
C THR A 146 1.77 2.91 3.90
N LEU A 147 2.04 2.94 2.59
CA LEU A 147 1.12 2.46 1.56
C LEU A 147 1.54 1.08 1.06
N PHE A 148 0.68 0.09 1.21
CA PHE A 148 0.87 -1.27 0.74
C PHE A 148 -0.02 -1.56 -0.47
N GLY A 149 0.56 -2.17 -1.51
CA GLY A 149 -0.18 -2.69 -2.64
C GLY A 149 0.48 -3.91 -3.31
N HIS A 150 -0.35 -4.79 -3.85
CA HIS A 150 0.05 -5.95 -4.64
C HIS A 150 -0.43 -5.83 -6.10
N SER A 151 0.35 -6.31 -7.07
CA SER A 151 -0.06 -6.33 -8.48
C SER A 151 -0.38 -4.91 -8.97
N LEU A 152 -1.61 -4.66 -9.43
CA LEU A 152 -2.06 -3.32 -9.83
C LEU A 152 -2.05 -2.31 -8.67
N ALA A 153 -2.33 -2.73 -7.45
CA ALA A 153 -2.19 -1.85 -6.28
C ALA A 153 -0.71 -1.56 -5.98
N GLY A 154 0.20 -2.47 -6.32
CA GLY A 154 1.65 -2.25 -6.26
C GLY A 154 2.11 -1.25 -7.32
N TYR A 155 1.53 -1.29 -8.52
CA TYR A 155 1.68 -0.22 -9.52
C TYR A 155 1.21 1.12 -8.95
N PHE A 156 0.04 1.18 -8.30
CA PHE A 156 -0.46 2.44 -7.73
C PHE A 156 0.45 2.96 -6.63
N ALA A 157 1.00 2.09 -5.78
CA ALA A 157 1.96 2.48 -4.75
C ALA A 157 3.22 3.11 -5.36
N LEU A 158 3.77 2.54 -6.43
CA LEU A 158 4.87 3.15 -7.19
C LEU A 158 4.44 4.47 -7.84
N TRP A 159 3.28 4.51 -8.50
CA TRP A 159 2.77 5.71 -9.13
C TRP A 159 2.61 6.85 -8.12
N GLN A 160 2.07 6.58 -6.92
CA GLN A 160 1.91 7.56 -5.85
C GLN A 160 3.26 8.12 -5.40
N LEU A 161 4.25 7.25 -5.18
CA LEU A 161 5.61 7.65 -4.83
C LEU A 161 6.22 8.57 -5.90
N LEU A 162 6.10 8.17 -7.17
CA LEU A 162 6.71 8.86 -8.31
C LEU A 162 6.00 10.17 -8.68
N ASN A 163 4.75 10.36 -8.28
CA ASN A 163 3.97 11.56 -8.61
C ASN A 163 4.13 12.69 -7.56
N ASP A 164 4.87 12.46 -6.47
CA ASP A 164 5.29 13.45 -5.45
C ASP A 164 4.17 14.33 -4.85
N LYS A 165 2.91 13.90 -4.93
CA LYS A 165 1.77 14.61 -4.35
C LYS A 165 1.32 13.92 -3.07
N ASP A 166 1.42 14.63 -1.94
CA ASP A 166 0.93 14.28 -0.61
C ASP A 166 1.34 12.88 -0.13
N ARG A 167 2.55 12.82 0.45
CA ARG A 167 3.37 11.61 0.53
C ARG A 167 3.01 10.69 1.70
N PHE A 168 2.98 9.39 1.42
CA PHE A 168 3.29 8.38 2.44
C PHE A 168 4.82 8.37 2.65
N GLN A 169 5.26 8.10 3.86
CA GLN A 169 6.70 8.03 4.17
C GLN A 169 7.30 6.69 3.76
N HIS A 170 6.47 5.64 3.72
CA HIS A 170 6.91 4.30 3.38
C HIS A 170 5.99 3.66 2.34
N TYR A 171 6.56 2.87 1.45
CA TYR A 171 5.84 2.14 0.42
C TYR A 171 6.22 0.67 0.44
N ILE A 172 5.23 -0.19 0.24
CA ILE A 172 5.42 -1.63 0.04
C ILE A 172 4.72 -1.99 -1.26
N ALA A 173 5.50 -2.25 -2.30
CA ALA A 173 5.01 -2.66 -3.62
C ALA A 173 5.41 -4.13 -3.86
N ILE A 174 4.43 -5.04 -3.82
CA ILE A 174 4.67 -6.47 -4.09
C ILE A 174 4.16 -6.81 -5.47
N SER A 175 5.04 -7.39 -6.29
CA SER A 175 4.80 -7.76 -7.68
C SER A 175 4.11 -6.65 -8.46
N PRO A 176 4.63 -5.41 -8.42
CA PRO A 176 3.96 -4.27 -9.03
C PRO A 176 3.78 -4.50 -10.53
N SER A 177 2.60 -4.20 -11.05
CA SER A 177 2.27 -4.35 -12.48
C SER A 177 2.92 -3.25 -13.34
N ILE A 178 4.25 -3.15 -13.31
CA ILE A 178 5.04 -2.12 -14.02
C ILE A 178 4.82 -2.19 -15.54
N TRP A 179 4.61 -3.39 -16.08
CA TRP A 179 4.22 -3.66 -17.47
C TRP A 179 2.96 -2.92 -17.96
N TRP A 180 2.15 -2.39 -17.06
CA TRP A 180 0.93 -1.68 -17.41
C TRP A 180 1.21 -0.49 -18.34
N ASN A 181 0.34 -0.32 -19.33
CA ASN A 181 0.35 0.81 -20.26
C ASN A 181 1.72 1.05 -20.92
N GLU A 182 2.26 0.00 -21.56
CA GLU A 182 3.57 0.06 -22.23
C GLU A 182 4.70 0.53 -21.31
N HIS A 183 4.69 0.01 -20.07
CA HIS A 183 5.69 0.30 -19.04
C HIS A 183 5.80 1.79 -18.70
N GLU A 184 4.68 2.51 -18.65
CA GLU A 184 4.68 3.98 -18.43
C GLU A 184 5.41 4.41 -17.15
N LEU A 185 5.50 3.54 -16.13
CA LEU A 185 6.20 3.86 -14.88
C LEU A 185 7.71 4.09 -15.11
N PHE A 186 8.32 3.49 -16.14
CA PHE A 186 9.73 3.75 -16.45
C PHE A 186 9.98 5.20 -16.90
N GLY A 187 9.05 5.79 -17.64
CA GLY A 187 9.10 7.21 -17.96
C GLY A 187 8.98 8.10 -16.72
N ARG A 188 8.13 7.70 -15.76
CA ARG A 188 7.90 8.44 -14.51
C ARG A 188 9.09 8.37 -13.57
N VAL A 189 9.69 7.19 -13.35
CA VAL A 189 10.87 7.06 -12.49
C VAL A 189 12.05 7.82 -13.06
N LYS A 190 12.24 7.84 -14.38
CA LYS A 190 13.27 8.66 -15.03
C LYS A 190 13.10 10.15 -14.69
N ALA A 191 11.90 10.70 -14.87
CA ALA A 191 11.62 12.09 -14.52
C ALA A 191 11.79 12.35 -13.00
N PHE A 192 11.41 11.39 -12.17
CA PHE A 192 11.53 11.46 -10.72
C PHE A 192 12.99 11.54 -10.26
N ILE A 193 13.89 10.69 -10.80
CA ILE A 193 15.31 10.71 -10.45
C ILE A 193 16.03 11.95 -10.99
N GLU A 194 15.58 12.50 -12.13
CA GLU A 194 16.12 13.75 -12.68
C GLU A 194 15.74 14.96 -11.81
N ALA A 195 14.57 14.91 -11.16
CA ALA A 195 14.04 15.99 -10.33
C ALA A 195 14.55 15.96 -8.87
N HIS A 196 15.09 14.83 -8.40
CA HIS A 196 15.45 14.64 -6.99
C HIS A 196 16.91 14.23 -6.81
N GLN A 197 17.62 14.90 -5.89
CA GLN A 197 18.96 14.45 -5.48
C GLN A 197 18.90 13.38 -4.39
N HIS A 198 17.96 13.52 -3.46
CA HIS A 198 17.72 12.55 -2.40
C HIS A 198 16.26 12.63 -1.92
N VAL A 199 15.68 11.48 -1.63
CA VAL A 199 14.30 11.28 -1.24
C VAL A 199 14.29 10.53 0.11
N LYS A 200 13.52 11.04 1.07
CA LYS A 200 13.50 10.50 2.44
C LYS A 200 12.56 9.29 2.60
N GLU A 201 11.63 9.15 1.68
CA GLU A 201 10.71 8.03 1.62
C GLU A 201 11.49 6.74 1.42
N THR A 202 10.94 5.64 1.94
CA THR A 202 11.51 4.31 1.76
C THR A 202 10.58 3.43 0.96
N ILE A 203 11.11 2.50 0.17
CA ILE A 203 10.29 1.52 -0.52
C ILE A 203 10.82 0.10 -0.40
N PHE A 204 9.92 -0.84 -0.12
CA PHE A 204 10.16 -2.27 -0.29
C PHE A 204 9.50 -2.73 -1.60
N ILE A 205 10.31 -3.26 -2.52
CA ILE A 205 9.84 -3.92 -3.74
C ILE A 205 10.07 -5.42 -3.59
N GLY A 206 8.98 -6.20 -3.54
CA GLY A 206 9.04 -7.66 -3.51
C GLY A 206 8.53 -8.26 -4.82
N VAL A 207 9.09 -9.38 -5.28
CA VAL A 207 8.56 -10.14 -6.44
C VAL A 207 8.83 -11.63 -6.26
N GLY A 208 7.96 -12.50 -6.76
CA GLY A 208 8.18 -13.94 -6.79
C GLY A 208 9.08 -14.34 -7.95
N GLU A 209 10.06 -15.21 -7.69
CA GLU A 209 11.02 -15.72 -8.68
C GLU A 209 10.32 -16.31 -9.93
N LEU A 210 9.14 -16.91 -9.75
CA LEU A 210 8.40 -17.58 -10.83
C LEU A 210 7.53 -16.61 -11.66
N GLU A 211 7.62 -15.30 -11.45
CA GLU A 211 6.78 -14.29 -12.13
C GLU A 211 7.33 -13.83 -13.49
N THR A 212 8.39 -14.45 -13.98
CA THR A 212 8.94 -14.23 -15.34
C THR A 212 9.32 -12.77 -15.59
N PHE A 213 8.74 -12.10 -16.58
CA PHE A 213 9.05 -10.72 -16.95
C PHE A 213 8.82 -9.71 -15.81
N MET A 214 7.92 -10.00 -14.86
CA MET A 214 7.68 -9.10 -13.73
C MET A 214 8.88 -9.01 -12.78
N VAL A 215 9.73 -10.05 -12.74
CA VAL A 215 10.97 -10.04 -11.94
C VAL A 215 11.93 -8.99 -12.49
N GLU A 216 12.11 -8.97 -13.80
CA GLU A 216 12.99 -8.03 -14.48
C GLU A 216 12.47 -6.60 -14.38
N ASP A 217 11.17 -6.38 -14.60
CA ASP A 217 10.55 -5.07 -14.43
C ASP A 217 10.78 -4.50 -13.01
N ALA A 218 10.55 -5.33 -11.99
CA ALA A 218 10.71 -4.93 -10.60
C ALA A 218 12.18 -4.66 -10.23
N ARG A 219 13.11 -5.45 -10.76
CA ARG A 219 14.56 -5.24 -10.60
C ARG A 219 15.00 -3.92 -11.20
N GLN A 220 14.66 -3.66 -12.46
CA GLN A 220 15.02 -2.42 -13.15
C GLN A 220 14.42 -1.17 -12.48
N MET A 221 13.19 -1.26 -11.98
CA MET A 221 12.59 -0.18 -11.21
C MET A 221 13.37 0.09 -9.92
N ALA A 222 13.79 -0.96 -9.22
CA ALA A 222 14.58 -0.83 -8.00
C ALA A 222 15.96 -0.19 -8.24
N GLU A 223 16.66 -0.63 -9.29
CA GLU A 223 17.96 -0.08 -9.71
C GLU A 223 17.88 1.40 -10.14
N GLN A 224 16.73 1.87 -10.62
CA GLN A 224 16.53 3.29 -10.88
C GLN A 224 16.29 4.08 -9.59
N LEU A 225 15.45 3.56 -8.70
CA LEU A 225 15.11 4.25 -7.45
C LEU A 225 16.27 4.32 -6.46
N GLU A 226 17.16 3.31 -6.41
CA GLU A 226 18.31 3.30 -5.48
C GLU A 226 19.26 4.48 -5.67
N GLN A 227 19.21 5.15 -6.82
CA GLN A 227 20.03 6.33 -7.11
C GLN A 227 19.65 7.54 -6.24
N VAL A 228 18.42 7.60 -5.74
CA VAL A 228 17.90 8.78 -5.03
C VAL A 228 17.27 8.46 -3.67
N MET A 229 16.99 7.19 -3.35
CA MET A 229 16.27 6.83 -2.12
C MET A 229 16.74 5.51 -1.50
N ASP A 230 16.40 5.32 -0.22
CA ASP A 230 16.55 4.03 0.43
C ASP A 230 15.50 3.04 -0.09
N ILE A 231 15.97 1.89 -0.54
CA ILE A 231 15.14 0.83 -1.12
C ILE A 231 15.61 -0.57 -0.69
N VAL A 232 14.67 -1.49 -0.60
CA VAL A 232 14.94 -2.94 -0.60
C VAL A 232 14.23 -3.58 -1.77
N PHE A 233 14.99 -4.21 -2.66
CA PHE A 233 14.48 -5.18 -3.61
C PHE A 233 14.62 -6.60 -3.03
N TYR A 234 13.56 -7.40 -3.11
CA TYR A 234 13.58 -8.79 -2.66
C TYR A 234 12.86 -9.72 -3.63
N GLU A 235 13.64 -10.60 -4.24
CA GLU A 235 13.14 -11.73 -5.01
C GLU A 235 12.88 -12.93 -4.09
N ALA A 236 11.62 -13.36 -4.05
CA ALA A 236 11.17 -14.48 -3.23
C ALA A 236 11.28 -15.78 -4.02
N LEU A 237 12.29 -16.58 -3.65
CA LEU A 237 12.57 -17.87 -4.28
C LEU A 237 11.36 -18.81 -4.23
N SER A 238 11.10 -19.51 -5.33
CA SER A 238 10.00 -20.47 -5.51
C SER A 238 8.59 -19.89 -5.38
N GLU A 239 8.44 -18.57 -5.21
CA GLU A 239 7.13 -17.93 -5.13
C GLU A 239 6.60 -17.51 -6.49
N ASN A 240 5.28 -17.55 -6.64
CA ASN A 240 4.56 -17.02 -7.79
C ASN A 240 3.71 -15.80 -7.38
N HIS A 241 3.02 -15.20 -8.36
CA HIS A 241 2.25 -13.97 -8.19
C HIS A 241 1.24 -14.01 -7.04
N ALA A 242 0.66 -15.17 -6.73
CA ALA A 242 -0.35 -15.30 -5.67
C ALA A 242 0.24 -15.67 -4.30
N SER A 243 1.42 -16.28 -4.25
CA SER A 243 2.04 -16.76 -3.00
C SER A 243 3.11 -15.83 -2.43
N VAL A 244 3.64 -14.91 -3.23
CA VAL A 244 4.68 -13.96 -2.82
C VAL A 244 4.27 -13.04 -1.66
N VAL A 245 3.02 -12.54 -1.62
CA VAL A 245 2.57 -11.59 -0.59
C VAL A 245 2.77 -12.13 0.81
N PRO A 246 2.23 -13.32 1.18
CA PRO A 246 2.48 -13.85 2.50
C PRO A 246 3.95 -14.13 2.79
N THR A 247 4.72 -14.58 1.79
CA THR A 247 6.13 -14.92 1.99
C THR A 247 6.98 -13.71 2.37
N VAL A 248 6.73 -12.54 1.78
CA VAL A 248 7.62 -11.37 1.97
C VAL A 248 7.14 -10.39 3.05
N MET A 249 5.88 -10.48 3.49
CA MET A 249 5.24 -9.45 4.32
C MET A 249 6.00 -9.12 5.60
N SER A 250 6.48 -10.13 6.33
CA SER A 250 7.23 -9.87 7.57
C SER A 250 8.53 -9.11 7.31
N ARG A 251 9.20 -9.38 6.18
CA ARG A 251 10.40 -8.60 5.77
C ARG A 251 10.01 -7.18 5.40
N ALA A 252 8.93 -7.00 4.64
CA ALA A 252 8.45 -5.69 4.22
C ALA A 252 8.06 -4.79 5.42
N ILE A 253 7.27 -5.32 6.36
CA ILE A 253 6.85 -4.58 7.56
C ILE A 253 8.05 -4.18 8.42
N ARG A 254 9.04 -5.07 8.60
CA ARG A 254 10.26 -4.74 9.35
C ARG A 254 11.09 -3.65 8.68
N TYR A 255 11.09 -3.59 7.35
CA TYR A 255 11.85 -2.57 6.63
C TYR A 255 11.25 -1.18 6.85
N VAL A 256 9.93 -1.04 6.71
CA VAL A 256 9.26 0.26 6.86
C VAL A 256 9.27 0.82 8.29
N TYR A 257 9.56 0.00 9.31
CA TYR A 257 9.69 0.45 10.70
C TYR A 257 11.14 0.56 11.22
N LYS A 258 12.14 0.35 10.36
CA LYS A 258 13.55 0.46 10.76
C LYS A 258 14.06 1.90 10.85
N ASN A 259 13.30 2.89 10.37
CA ASN A 259 13.77 4.26 10.13
C ASN A 259 13.03 5.29 10.98
#